data_AF-A0A6A5HBR3-F1
#
_entry.id   AF-A0A6A5HBR3-F1
#
_cell.length_a   1.000
_cell.length_b   1.000
_cell.length_c   1.000
_cell.angle_alpha   90.00
_cell.angle_beta   90.00
_cell.angle_gamma   90.00
#
_symmetry.space_group_name_H-M   'P 1'
#
loop_
_entity.id
_entity.type
_entity.pdbx_description
1 polymer ?
#
loop_
_entity_poly.entity_id
_entity_poly.type
_entity_poly.pdbx_seq_one_letter_code
_entity_poly.pdbx_strand_id
1 'polypeptide(L)'
;MPTMPLQYETLKSVLLYMEPNIRFRISLRMPSISSLEKRIPLKIENLKFSFFDTKVNKFSYRVGLYLDYGSNEIPFKAYGSNASGGSYEDIDQYGFII
;
A
#
# COMPACT_ATOMS: atom_id res chain seq x y z
N MET A 1 26.47 -20.50 20.95
CA MET A 1 26.18 -19.25 20.20
C MET A 1 24.95 -19.51 19.34
N PRO A 2 23.93 -18.63 19.29
CA PRO A 2 22.79 -18.87 18.43
C PRO A 2 23.26 -18.74 16.97
N THR A 3 23.26 -19.85 16.24
CA THR A 3 23.56 -19.87 14.81
C THR A 3 22.35 -19.33 14.06
N MET A 4 22.45 -18.12 13.51
CA MET A 4 21.42 -17.66 12.59
C MET A 4 21.44 -18.57 11.34
N PRO A 5 20.27 -19.03 10.85
CA PRO A 5 20.23 -19.86 9.66
C PRO A 5 20.80 -19.10 8.47
N LEU A 6 21.59 -19.76 7.61
CA LEU A 6 22.10 -19.15 6.37
C LEU A 6 20.97 -18.52 5.54
N GLN A 7 19.80 -19.15 5.52
CA GLN A 7 18.60 -18.67 4.86
C GLN A 7 18.14 -17.28 5.36
N TYR A 8 18.36 -16.96 6.65
CA TYR A 8 18.02 -15.66 7.23
C TYR A 8 18.94 -14.55 6.68
N GLU A 9 20.25 -14.78 6.67
CA GLU A 9 21.22 -13.80 6.15
C GLU A 9 21.10 -13.62 4.63
N THR A 10 20.83 -14.70 3.88
CA THR A 10 20.55 -14.62 2.44
C THR A 10 19.27 -13.81 2.16
N LEU A 11 18.19 -14.05 2.90
CA LEU A 11 16.96 -13.28 2.72
C LEU A 11 17.15 -11.81 3.09
N LYS A 12 17.91 -11.54 4.15
CA LYS A 12 18.23 -10.18 4.58
C LYS A 12 19.02 -9.40 3.53
N SER A 13 20.03 -10.03 2.92
CA SER A 13 20.82 -9.38 1.88
C SER A 13 19.99 -9.10 0.62
N VAL A 14 19.13 -10.03 0.21
CA VAL A 14 18.20 -9.84 -0.91
C VAL A 14 17.23 -8.68 -0.64
N LEU A 15 16.58 -8.66 0.52
CA LEU A 15 15.64 -7.60 0.89
C LEU A 15 16.31 -6.23 0.99
N LEU A 16 17.58 -6.14 1.39
CA LEU A 16 18.29 -4.87 1.51
C LEU A 16 18.46 -4.12 0.17
N TYR A 17 18.59 -4.85 -0.94
CA TYR A 17 18.79 -4.27 -2.28
C TYR A 17 17.54 -4.36 -3.17
N MET A 18 16.46 -4.93 -2.65
CA MET A 18 15.20 -5.03 -3.36
C MET A 18 14.49 -3.69 -3.40
N GLU A 19 13.84 -3.41 -4.53
CA GLU A 19 13.02 -2.23 -4.73
C GLU A 19 11.92 -2.13 -3.63
N PRO A 20 11.76 -0.96 -2.96
CA PRO A 20 10.85 -0.80 -1.82
C PRO A 20 9.41 -1.26 -2.05
N ASN A 21 8.83 -0.98 -3.22
CA ASN A 21 7.43 -1.29 -3.51
C ASN A 21 7.22 -2.80 -3.71
N ILE A 22 8.24 -3.53 -4.17
CA ILE A 22 8.23 -5.01 -4.17
C ILE A 22 8.24 -5.54 -2.73
N ARG A 23 9.07 -4.96 -1.86
CA ARG A 23 9.13 -5.37 -0.44
C ARG A 23 7.81 -5.19 0.27
N PHE A 24 7.10 -4.09 0.03
CA PHE A 24 5.76 -3.89 0.59
C PHE A 24 4.78 -5.00 0.19
N ARG A 25 4.79 -5.40 -1.09
CA ARG A 25 3.95 -6.50 -1.58
C ARG A 25 4.32 -7.84 -0.95
N ILE A 26 5.62 -8.09 -0.76
CA ILE A 26 6.12 -9.27 -0.07
C ILE A 26 5.66 -9.28 1.39
N SER A 27 5.88 -8.20 2.12
CA SER A 27 5.47 -8.07 3.53
C SER A 27 3.96 -8.24 3.72
N LEU A 28 3.14 -7.75 2.78
CA LEU A 28 1.69 -7.91 2.81
C LEU A 28 1.23 -9.35 2.53
N ARG A 29 1.91 -10.07 1.62
CA ARG A 29 1.50 -11.43 1.20
C ARG A 29 2.15 -12.55 2.00
N MET A 30 3.29 -12.28 2.64
CA MET A 30 4.10 -13.27 3.35
C MET A 30 4.39 -12.78 4.78
N PRO A 31 3.46 -13.02 5.72
CA PRO A 31 3.62 -12.59 7.12
C PRO A 31 4.89 -13.13 7.79
N SER A 32 5.35 -14.33 7.40
CA SER A 32 6.59 -14.94 7.89
C SER A 32 7.85 -14.12 7.58
N ILE A 33 7.83 -13.33 6.50
CA ILE A 33 8.94 -12.47 6.07
C ILE A 33 8.79 -11.03 6.61
N SER A 34 7.56 -10.59 6.90
CA SER A 34 7.27 -9.22 7.36
C SER A 34 8.07 -8.82 8.61
N SER A 35 8.27 -9.74 9.55
CA SER A 35 9.02 -9.48 10.78
C SER A 35 10.50 -9.17 10.53
N LEU A 36 11.11 -9.84 9.55
CA LEU A 36 12.48 -9.56 9.10
C LEU A 36 12.52 -8.28 8.27
N GLU A 37 11.60 -8.11 7.34
CA GLU A 37 11.55 -6.96 6.42
C GLU A 37 11.48 -5.63 7.18
N LYS A 38 10.69 -5.56 8.26
CA LYS A 38 10.59 -4.38 9.15
C LYS A 38 11.91 -4.01 9.85
N ARG A 39 12.86 -4.94 9.98
CA ARG A 39 14.18 -4.70 10.60
C ARG A 39 15.22 -4.23 9.59
N ILE A 40 14.93 -4.35 8.30
CA ILE A 40 15.88 -4.04 7.23
C ILE A 40 15.59 -2.63 6.73
N PRO A 41 16.58 -1.73 6.67
CA PRO A 41 16.36 -0.37 6.18
C PRO A 41 15.85 -0.39 4.73
N LEU A 42 14.94 0.53 4.42
CA LEU A 42 14.43 0.77 3.07
C LEU A 42 15.28 1.85 2.40
N LYS A 43 15.70 1.60 1.16
CA LYS A 43 16.39 2.60 0.32
C LYS A 43 15.37 3.19 -0.65
N ILE A 44 14.91 4.40 -0.36
CA ILE A 44 13.91 5.12 -1.15
C ILE A 44 14.58 6.33 -1.79
N GLU A 45 14.43 6.47 -3.11
CA GLU A 45 15.02 7.58 -3.87
C GLU A 45 14.15 8.84 -3.79
N ASN A 46 12.83 8.67 -3.83
CA ASN A 46 11.87 9.77 -3.74
C ASN A 46 10.75 9.39 -2.77
N LEU A 47 10.69 10.10 -1.64
CA LEU A 47 9.63 9.97 -0.65
C LEU A 47 8.89 11.30 -0.55
N LYS A 48 7.60 11.30 -0.87
CA LYS A 48 6.74 12.48 -0.70
C LYS A 48 5.46 12.08 0.01
N PHE A 49 5.13 12.84 1.04
CA PHE A 49 3.82 12.78 1.68
C PHE A 49 2.97 13.94 1.18
N SER A 50 1.75 13.63 0.78
CA SER A 50 0.71 14.60 0.45
C SER A 50 -0.49 14.33 1.35
N PHE A 51 -1.50 15.21 1.27
CA PHE A 51 -2.72 15.05 2.04
C PHE A 51 -3.48 13.75 1.69
N PHE A 52 -3.53 13.37 0.41
CA PHE A 52 -4.29 12.20 -0.06
C PHE A 52 -3.45 11.00 -0.49
N ASP A 53 -2.13 11.17 -0.60
CA ASP A 53 -1.26 10.13 -1.14
C ASP A 53 0.14 10.15 -0.53
N THR A 54 0.77 8.97 -0.52
CA THR A 54 2.18 8.78 -0.21
C THR A 54 2.89 8.26 -1.45
N LYS A 55 3.87 9.02 -1.93
CA LYS A 55 4.70 8.62 -3.07
C LYS A 55 5.99 7.97 -2.59
N VAL A 56 6.24 6.76 -3.09
CA VAL A 56 7.48 6.01 -2.89
C VAL A 56 8.07 5.69 -4.26
N ASN A 57 9.20 6.31 -4.56
CA ASN A 57 9.82 6.31 -5.88
C ASN A 57 8.83 6.79 -6.96
N LYS A 58 8.48 5.91 -7.91
CA LYS A 58 7.53 6.17 -8.99
C LYS A 58 6.09 5.77 -8.65
N PHE A 59 5.84 5.17 -7.49
CA PHE A 59 4.52 4.67 -7.10
C PHE A 59 3.84 5.63 -6.13
N SER A 60 2.55 5.86 -6.30
CA SER A 60 1.70 6.62 -5.38
C SER A 60 0.73 5.65 -4.71
N TYR A 61 0.70 5.70 -3.39
CA TYR A 61 -0.18 4.94 -2.52
C TYR A 61 -1.25 5.88 -1.99
N ARG A 62 -2.51 5.51 -2.18
CA ARG A 62 -3.68 6.25 -1.72
C ARG A 62 -4.70 5.29 -1.17
N VAL A 63 -5.51 5.79 -0.26
CA VAL A 63 -6.72 5.11 0.22
C VAL A 63 -7.89 5.84 -0.41
N GLY A 64 -8.82 5.08 -0.98
CA GLY A 64 -10.03 5.62 -1.58
C GLY A 64 -11.24 4.81 -1.16
N LEU A 65 -12.37 5.50 -0.94
CA LEU A 65 -13.65 4.89 -0.65
C LEU A 65 -14.29 4.41 -1.95
N TYR A 66 -14.56 3.11 -2.02
CA TYR A 66 -15.31 2.51 -3.12
C TYR A 66 -16.79 2.46 -2.73
N LEU A 67 -17.63 3.17 -3.50
CA LEU A 67 -19.07 3.21 -3.25
C LEU A 67 -19.77 2.13 -4.08
N ASP A 68 -20.22 1.08 -3.39
CA ASP A 68 -21.00 0.01 -4.00
C ASP A 68 -22.51 0.28 -3.81
N TYR A 69 -23.24 0.33 -4.93
CA TYR A 69 -24.69 0.54 -4.96
C TYR A 69 -25.46 -0.78 -5.15
N GLY A 70 -24.76 -1.92 -5.16
CA GLY A 70 -25.34 -3.24 -5.36
C GLY A 70 -25.97 -3.36 -6.75
N SER A 71 -27.24 -3.74 -6.80
CA SER A 71 -28.01 -3.87 -8.06
C SER A 71 -28.57 -2.54 -8.57
N ASN A 72 -28.42 -1.45 -7.81
CA ASN A 72 -28.95 -0.15 -8.20
C ASN A 72 -28.05 0.55 -9.22
N GLU A 73 -28.61 1.54 -9.91
CA GLU A 73 -27.83 2.38 -10.81
C GLU A 73 -26.77 3.17 -10.03
N ILE A 74 -25.52 3.13 -10.49
CA ILE A 74 -24.40 3.87 -9.88
C ILE A 74 -24.45 5.32 -10.37
N PRO A 75 -24.54 6.31 -9.47
CA PRO A 75 -24.47 7.72 -9.86
C PRO A 75 -23.17 8.03 -10.62
N PHE A 76 -23.24 8.86 -11.67
CA PHE A 76 -22.09 9.18 -12.53
C PHE A 76 -20.83 9.62 -11.76
N LYS A 77 -21.00 10.44 -10.70
CA LYS A 77 -19.89 10.87 -9.83
C LYS A 77 -19.24 9.70 -9.08
N ALA A 78 -20.04 8.78 -8.56
CA ALA A 78 -19.54 7.59 -7.87
C ALA A 78 -18.83 6.65 -8.86
N TYR A 79 -19.38 6.47 -10.06
CA TYR A 79 -18.75 5.69 -11.11
C TYR A 79 -17.35 6.22 -11.47
N GLY A 80 -17.23 7.53 -11.73
CA GLY A 80 -15.95 8.15 -12.06
C GLY A 80 -14.92 8.04 -10.92
N SER A 81 -15.37 8.20 -9.67
CA SER A 81 -14.52 8.07 -8.49
C SER A 81 -14.04 6.63 -8.30
N ASN A 82 -14.93 5.65 -8.37
CA ASN A 82 -14.61 4.23 -8.28
C ASN A 82 -13.62 3.81 -9.38
N ALA A 83 -13.86 4.22 -10.63
CA ALA A 83 -12.96 3.95 -11.75
C ALA A 83 -11.56 4.58 -11.55
N SER A 84 -11.50 5.68 -10.80
CA SER A 84 -10.26 6.38 -10.46
C SER A 84 -9.62 5.89 -9.16
N GLY A 85 -10.05 4.76 -8.59
CA GLY A 85 -9.47 4.18 -7.37
C GLY A 85 -10.16 4.58 -6.06
N GLY A 86 -11.38 5.10 -6.13
CA GLY A 86 -12.21 5.51 -5.00
C GLY A 86 -12.16 7.01 -4.71
N SER A 87 -13.15 7.49 -3.93
CA SER A 87 -13.20 8.87 -3.45
C SER A 87 -12.21 9.10 -2.31
N TYR A 88 -11.62 10.28 -2.27
CA TYR A 88 -10.77 10.76 -1.16
C TYR A 88 -11.54 11.62 -0.16
N GLU A 89 -12.80 11.93 -0.46
CA GLU A 89 -13.67 12.73 0.38
C GLU A 89 -14.30 11.85 1.46
N ASP A 90 -14.58 12.45 2.62
CA ASP A 90 -15.35 11.79 3.66
C ASP A 90 -16.81 11.68 3.22
N ILE A 91 -17.42 10.55 3.55
CA ILE A 91 -18.78 10.24 3.13
C ILE A 91 -19.59 9.89 4.37
N ASP A 92 -20.73 10.54 4.53
CA ASP A 92 -21.64 10.30 5.63
C ASP A 92 -22.41 8.96 5.48
N GLN A 93 -23.20 8.64 6.50
CA GLN A 93 -24.02 7.42 6.52
C GLN A 93 -25.09 7.35 5.41
N TYR A 94 -25.38 8.47 4.74
CA TYR A 94 -26.37 8.57 3.67
C TYR A 94 -25.73 8.59 2.27
N GLY A 95 -24.40 8.57 2.18
CA GLY A 95 -23.67 8.58 0.91
C GLY A 95 -23.35 9.99 0.37
N PHE A 96 -23.47 11.03 1.20
CA PHE A 96 -23.10 12.40 0.82
C PHE A 96 -21.69 12.76 1.30
N ILE A 97 -21.02 13.58 0.48
CA ILE A 97 -19.71 14.15 0.77
C ILE A 97 -19.83 15.16 1.91
N ILE A 98 -18.93 15.08 2.90
CA ILE A 98 -18.86 16.00 4.05
C ILE A 98 -17.49 16.68 4.18
#